data_AF-A0AA36IIK0-F1
#
_entry.id   AF-A0AA36IIK0-F1
#
_cell.length_a   1.000
_cell.length_b   1.000
_cell.length_c   1.000
_cell.angle_alpha   90.00
_cell.angle_beta   90.00
_cell.angle_gamma   90.00
#
_symmetry.space_group_name_H-M   'P 1'
#
loop_
_entity.id
_entity.type
_entity.pdbx_description
1 polymer ?
#
loop_
_entity_poly.entity_id
_entity_poly.type
_entity_poly.pdbx_seq_one_letter_code
_entity_poly.pdbx_strand_id
1 'polypeptide(L)'
;MIESCYGHLLHVPEEKEKYKIVTAATVEGESTDGRGFAKAMATKGLQACESLVKRYGGRYAVGDLPSIADVCIVPQLYNARRFELDMTQFPSLLAVEANCAQLPAFAAAAPEKQPDAQ
;
A
#
# COMPACT_ATOMS: atom_id res chain seq x y z
N MET A 1 -15.46 -13.25 50.65
CA MET A 1 -16.86 -13.33 50.20
C MET A 1 -17.25 -11.91 49.82
N ILE A 2 -17.15 -11.49 48.58
CA ILE A 2 -18.02 -11.88 47.47
C ILE A 2 -17.21 -11.72 46.17
N GLU A 3 -16.73 -12.83 45.63
CA GLU A 3 -16.27 -12.93 44.23
C GLU A 3 -17.50 -12.88 43.30
N SER A 4 -18.22 -11.76 43.23
CA SER A 4 -19.45 -11.65 42.43
C SER A 4 -19.56 -10.35 41.65
N CYS A 5 -18.44 -9.84 41.13
CA CYS A 5 -18.46 -8.76 40.13
C CYS A 5 -17.77 -9.14 38.81
N TYR A 6 -17.17 -10.34 38.70
CA TYR A 6 -16.63 -10.89 37.45
C TYR A 6 -17.64 -11.81 36.72
N GLY A 7 -18.92 -11.45 36.78
CA GLY A 7 -20.02 -12.28 36.28
C GLY A 7 -20.86 -11.67 35.16
N HIS A 8 -20.49 -10.51 34.62
CA HIS A 8 -21.09 -10.02 33.39
C HIS A 8 -20.21 -10.40 32.21
N LEU A 9 -20.29 -11.70 31.87
CA LEU A 9 -20.09 -12.16 30.51
C LEU A 9 -20.93 -11.25 29.61
N LEU A 10 -20.29 -10.30 28.93
CA LEU A 10 -20.77 -9.91 27.61
C LEU A 10 -20.66 -11.19 26.79
N HIS A 11 -21.77 -11.93 26.70
CA HIS A 11 -21.98 -12.91 25.66
C HIS A 11 -21.96 -12.14 24.35
N VAL A 12 -20.76 -11.96 23.79
CA VAL A 12 -20.60 -11.52 22.41
C VAL A 12 -21.12 -12.70 21.58
N PRO A 13 -22.23 -12.55 20.86
CA PRO A 13 -22.70 -13.61 19.99
C PRO A 13 -21.58 -13.90 19.00
N GLU A 14 -21.29 -15.18 18.78
CA GLU A 14 -20.34 -15.65 17.79
C GLU A 14 -20.89 -15.36 16.37
N GLU A 15 -20.94 -14.08 15.97
CA GLU A 15 -21.24 -13.65 14.60
C GLU A 15 -20.03 -13.93 13.69
N LYS A 16 -19.69 -15.21 13.51
CA LYS A 16 -18.65 -15.67 12.57
C LYS A 16 -19.11 -15.69 11.11
N GLU A 17 -20.31 -15.19 10.80
CA GLU A 17 -20.96 -15.40 9.49
C GLU A 17 -21.21 -14.11 8.68
N LYS A 18 -20.84 -12.93 9.20
CA LYS A 18 -21.23 -11.65 8.58
C LYS A 18 -20.17 -10.99 7.70
N TYR A 19 -18.92 -11.44 7.76
CA TYR A 19 -17.87 -10.96 6.86
C TYR A 19 -17.89 -11.76 5.58
N LYS A 20 -18.96 -11.60 4.77
CA LYS A 20 -18.88 -11.96 3.35
C LYS A 20 -17.72 -11.16 2.77
N ILE A 21 -16.69 -11.85 2.30
CA ILE A 21 -15.63 -11.25 1.51
C ILE A 21 -16.34 -10.47 0.40
N VAL A 22 -16.28 -9.14 0.48
CA VAL A 22 -16.84 -8.29 -0.55
C VAL A 22 -15.90 -8.44 -1.73
N THR A 23 -16.29 -9.28 -2.70
CA THR A 23 -15.65 -9.33 -4.00
C THR A 23 -15.65 -7.92 -4.54
N ALA A 24 -14.48 -7.31 -4.66
CA ALA A 24 -14.40 -5.96 -5.16
C ALA A 24 -14.79 -6.02 -6.65
N ALA A 25 -15.97 -5.50 -6.95
CA ALA A 25 -16.52 -5.53 -8.29
C ALA A 25 -15.63 -4.72 -9.23
N THR A 26 -14.89 -5.40 -10.11
CA THR A 26 -14.41 -4.78 -11.33
C THR A 26 -15.61 -4.62 -12.25
N VAL A 27 -15.73 -3.44 -12.87
CA VAL A 27 -16.85 -3.11 -13.76
C VAL A 27 -16.60 -3.78 -15.12
N GLU A 28 -16.60 -5.10 -15.16
CA GLU A 28 -16.57 -5.96 -16.37
C GLU A 28 -16.69 -7.44 -15.96
N GLY A 29 -17.80 -7.82 -15.32
CA GLY A 29 -18.27 -9.23 -15.25
C GLY A 29 -17.40 -10.30 -14.56
N GLU A 30 -16.18 -10.00 -14.09
CA GLU A 30 -15.28 -10.96 -13.44
C GLU A 30 -15.20 -10.72 -11.92
N SER A 31 -15.51 -11.74 -11.12
CA SER A 31 -15.25 -11.71 -9.69
C SER A 31 -13.75 -11.88 -9.41
N THR A 32 -13.14 -10.97 -8.65
CA THR A 32 -11.73 -11.09 -8.20
C THR A 32 -11.63 -11.10 -6.68
N ASP A 33 -10.59 -11.75 -6.14
CA ASP A 33 -10.29 -11.73 -4.71
C ASP A 33 -9.68 -10.37 -4.29
N GLY A 34 -9.46 -10.17 -2.98
CA GLY A 34 -8.90 -8.92 -2.48
C GLY A 34 -7.51 -8.61 -3.06
N ARG A 35 -6.70 -9.64 -3.36
CA ARG A 35 -5.36 -9.48 -3.94
C ARG A 35 -5.44 -9.04 -5.40
N GLY A 36 -6.32 -9.65 -6.18
CA GLY A 36 -6.55 -9.29 -7.58
C GLY A 36 -7.10 -7.87 -7.72
N PHE A 37 -8.02 -7.46 -6.84
CA PHE A 37 -8.47 -6.07 -6.78
C PHE A 37 -7.34 -5.10 -6.44
N ALA A 38 -6.56 -5.39 -5.38
CA ALA A 38 -5.45 -4.54 -4.97
C ALA A 38 -4.42 -4.38 -6.10
N LYS A 39 -4.09 -5.47 -6.80
CA LYS A 39 -3.17 -5.46 -7.94
C LYS A 39 -3.73 -4.62 -9.11
N ALA A 40 -5.02 -4.76 -9.43
CA ALA A 40 -5.65 -3.98 -10.50
C ALA A 40 -5.67 -2.47 -10.19
N MET A 41 -6.06 -2.09 -8.97
CA MET A 41 -6.08 -0.69 -8.54
C MET A 41 -4.68 -0.10 -8.45
N ALA A 42 -3.71 -0.84 -7.90
CA ALA A 42 -2.31 -0.43 -7.84
C ALA A 42 -1.75 -0.22 -9.25
N THR A 43 -2.03 -1.14 -10.18
CA THR A 43 -1.59 -1.03 -11.59
C THR A 43 -2.10 0.27 -12.21
N LYS A 44 -3.42 0.52 -12.13
CA LYS A 44 -4.03 1.72 -12.70
C LYS A 44 -3.46 3.00 -12.10
N GLY A 45 -3.32 3.05 -10.77
CA GLY A 45 -2.76 4.21 -10.06
C GLY A 45 -1.31 4.46 -10.44
N LEU A 46 -0.47 3.42 -10.47
CA LEU A 46 0.95 3.54 -10.81
C LEU A 46 1.16 3.92 -12.28
N GLN A 47 0.32 3.46 -13.21
CA GLN A 47 0.36 3.91 -14.62
C GLN A 47 0.08 5.41 -14.75
N ALA A 48 -0.87 5.94 -13.97
CA ALA A 48 -1.14 7.37 -13.92
C ALA A 48 0.04 8.15 -13.31
N CYS A 49 0.59 7.68 -12.18
CA CYS A 49 1.76 8.28 -11.53
C CYS A 49 2.99 8.27 -12.44
N GLU A 50 3.29 7.16 -13.13
CA GLU A 50 4.38 7.03 -14.10
C GLU A 50 4.27 8.09 -15.20
N SER A 51 3.06 8.33 -15.69
CA SER A 51 2.79 9.36 -16.72
C SER A 51 3.02 10.78 -16.18
N LEU A 52 2.64 11.03 -14.92
CA LEU A 52 2.87 12.32 -14.26
C LEU A 52 4.36 12.57 -13.99
N VAL A 53 5.08 11.56 -13.49
CA VAL A 53 6.53 11.67 -13.24
C VAL A 53 7.29 11.88 -14.54
N LYS A 54 6.91 11.23 -15.65
CA LYS A 54 7.51 11.52 -16.97
C LYS A 54 7.33 12.96 -17.41
N ARG A 55 6.24 13.61 -17.02
CA ARG A 55 5.90 14.98 -17.44
C ARG A 55 6.48 16.05 -16.51
N TYR A 56 6.50 15.80 -15.21
CA TYR A 56 6.79 16.81 -14.19
C TYR A 56 7.99 16.45 -13.30
N GLY A 57 8.49 15.22 -13.39
CA GLY A 57 9.62 14.75 -12.60
C GLY A 57 10.95 15.33 -13.04
N GLY A 58 11.90 15.30 -12.13
CA GLY A 58 13.32 15.58 -12.34
C GLY A 58 14.13 14.49 -11.65
N ARG A 59 14.96 14.89 -10.67
CA ARG A 59 15.58 13.91 -9.75
C ARG A 59 14.55 13.18 -8.89
N TYR A 60 13.42 13.81 -8.56
CA TYR A 60 12.35 13.25 -7.74
C TYR A 60 11.02 13.27 -8.52
N ALA A 61 9.93 12.82 -7.90
CA ALA A 61 8.62 12.70 -8.54
C ALA A 61 8.12 14.02 -9.16
N VAL A 62 8.51 15.16 -8.59
CA VAL A 62 8.23 16.51 -9.13
C VAL A 62 9.48 17.37 -8.95
N GLY A 63 10.16 17.70 -10.07
CA GLY A 63 11.40 18.48 -10.05
C GLY A 63 12.57 17.81 -9.32
N ASP A 64 13.48 18.64 -8.80
CA ASP A 64 14.80 18.19 -8.31
C ASP A 64 14.94 18.17 -6.77
N LEU A 65 13.87 18.45 -6.03
CA LEU A 65 13.83 18.34 -4.57
C LEU A 65 12.77 17.31 -4.13
N PRO A 66 13.01 16.56 -3.03
CA PRO A 66 11.99 15.66 -2.48
C PRO A 66 10.71 16.42 -2.11
N SER A 67 9.58 15.79 -2.36
CA SER A 67 8.25 16.34 -2.15
C SER A 67 7.32 15.33 -1.48
N ILE A 68 6.09 15.77 -1.15
CA ILE A 68 5.05 14.86 -0.65
C ILE A 68 4.71 13.76 -1.67
N ALA A 69 4.92 13.99 -2.97
CA ALA A 69 4.68 12.96 -3.98
C ALA A 69 5.60 11.76 -3.78
N ASP A 70 6.89 11.99 -3.46
CA ASP A 70 7.87 10.94 -3.19
C ASP A 70 7.53 10.14 -1.93
N VAL A 71 7.11 10.85 -0.88
CA VAL A 71 6.67 10.25 0.39
C VAL A 71 5.48 9.32 0.19
N CYS A 72 4.60 9.61 -0.77
CA CYS A 72 3.46 8.75 -1.11
C CYS A 72 3.83 7.62 -2.09
N ILE A 73 4.69 7.89 -3.07
CA ILE A 73 5.04 6.93 -4.13
C ILE A 73 5.88 5.78 -3.59
N VAL A 74 6.91 6.05 -2.78
CA VAL A 74 7.83 5.02 -2.28
C VAL A 74 7.11 3.89 -1.52
N PRO A 75 6.27 4.15 -0.50
CA PRO A 75 5.53 3.08 0.17
C PRO A 75 4.50 2.39 -0.76
N GLN A 76 3.97 3.10 -1.76
CA GLN A 76 3.06 2.49 -2.74
C GLN A 76 3.80 1.49 -3.65
N LEU A 77 5.05 1.76 -4.02
CA LEU A 77 5.90 0.83 -4.78
C LEU A 77 6.29 -0.39 -3.93
N TYR A 78 6.55 -0.20 -2.63
CA TYR A 78 6.73 -1.32 -1.70
C TYR A 78 5.51 -2.24 -1.68
N ASN A 79 4.31 -1.67 -1.51
CA ASN A 79 3.06 -2.44 -1.52
C ASN A 79 2.82 -3.15 -2.86
N ALA A 80 3.13 -2.51 -3.98
CA ALA A 80 3.02 -3.12 -5.30
C ALA A 80 3.87 -4.39 -5.44
N ARG A 81 5.10 -4.40 -4.90
CA ARG A 81 5.94 -5.60 -4.83
C ARG A 81 5.34 -6.68 -3.94
N ARG A 82 4.77 -6.30 -2.79
CA ARG A 82 4.10 -7.23 -1.87
C ARG A 82 2.88 -7.91 -2.51
N PHE A 83 2.24 -7.26 -3.48
CA PHE A 83 1.16 -7.84 -4.29
C PHE A 83 1.65 -8.49 -5.60
N GLU A 84 2.96 -8.72 -5.74
CA GLU A 84 3.57 -9.38 -6.90
C GLU A 84 3.21 -8.69 -8.24
N LEU A 85 3.18 -7.35 -8.23
CA LEU A 85 3.01 -6.57 -9.44
C LEU A 85 4.32 -6.55 -10.23
N ASP A 86 4.22 -6.70 -11.56
CA ASP A 86 5.37 -6.48 -12.44
C ASP A 86 5.75 -5.00 -12.39
N MET A 87 6.95 -4.71 -11.90
CA MET A 87 7.43 -3.34 -11.72
C MET A 87 8.16 -2.81 -12.96
N THR A 88 8.48 -3.67 -13.94
CA THR A 88 9.24 -3.27 -15.13
C THR A 88 8.49 -2.27 -16.02
N GLN A 89 7.17 -2.20 -15.89
CA GLN A 89 6.29 -1.21 -16.52
C GLN A 89 6.42 0.22 -15.96
N PHE A 90 7.13 0.45 -14.84
CA PHE A 90 7.22 1.74 -14.16
C PHE A 90 8.65 2.30 -14.01
N PRO A 91 9.44 2.42 -15.09
CA PRO A 91 10.85 2.79 -15.01
C PRO A 91 11.10 4.18 -14.40
N SER A 92 10.24 5.17 -14.64
CA SER A 92 10.41 6.51 -14.06
C SER A 92 10.15 6.50 -12.55
N LEU A 93 9.12 5.79 -12.09
CA LEU A 93 8.86 5.62 -10.66
C LEU A 93 9.99 4.85 -9.95
N LEU A 94 10.55 3.83 -10.59
CA LEU A 94 11.70 3.09 -10.05
C LEU A 94 12.96 3.97 -9.93
N ALA A 95 13.20 4.88 -10.88
CA ALA A 95 14.30 5.84 -10.79
C ALA A 95 14.10 6.82 -9.61
N VAL A 96 12.87 7.34 -9.43
CA VAL A 96 12.53 8.20 -8.29
C VAL A 96 12.75 7.47 -6.96
N GLU A 97 12.27 6.23 -6.85
CA GLU A 97 12.47 5.42 -5.65
C GLU A 97 13.95 5.20 -5.33
N ALA A 98 14.76 4.87 -6.34
CA ALA A 98 16.20 4.70 -6.17
C ALA A 98 16.87 5.98 -5.65
N ASN A 99 16.44 7.16 -6.13
CA ASN A 99 16.92 8.45 -5.65
C ASN A 99 16.47 8.74 -4.22
N CYS A 100 15.23 8.39 -3.86
CA CYS A 100 14.72 8.53 -2.50
C CYS A 100 15.43 7.61 -1.52
N ALA A 101 15.76 6.37 -1.93
CA ALA A 101 16.46 5.40 -1.10
C ALA A 101 17.88 5.85 -0.66
N GLN A 102 18.48 6.81 -1.36
CA GLN A 102 19.75 7.42 -0.96
C GLN A 102 19.60 8.42 0.21
N LEU A 103 18.39 8.85 0.53
CA LEU A 103 18.12 9.80 1.59
C LEU A 103 17.98 9.05 2.93
N PRO A 104 18.73 9.44 3.98
CA PRO A 104 18.65 8.77 5.29
C PRO A 104 17.23 8.69 5.87
N ALA A 105 16.40 9.71 5.62
CA ALA A 105 15.02 9.76 6.09
C ALA A 105 14.16 8.63 5.51
N PHE A 106 14.25 8.36 4.19
CA PHE A 106 13.52 7.25 3.57
C PHE A 106 14.08 5.90 4.03
N ALA A 107 15.40 5.77 4.14
CA ALA A 107 16.02 4.55 4.61
C ALA A 107 15.66 4.21 6.06
N ALA A 108 15.45 5.20 6.93
CA ALA A 108 15.00 5.01 8.31
C ALA A 108 13.50 4.69 8.41
N ALA A 109 12.70 5.16 7.46
CA ALA A 109 11.25 4.92 7.39
C ALA A 109 10.87 3.57 6.74
N ALA A 110 11.83 2.76 6.32
CA ALA A 110 11.57 1.44 5.73
C ALA A 110 10.77 0.56 6.73
N PRO A 111 9.73 -0.19 6.27
CA PRO A 111 8.92 -1.03 7.14
C PRO A 111 9.73 -1.99 8.02
N GLU A 112 10.81 -2.54 7.48
CA GLU A 112 11.70 -3.51 8.15
C GLU A 112 12.53 -2.89 9.29
N LYS A 113 12.56 -1.56 9.41
CA LYS A 113 13.30 -0.84 10.46
C LYS A 113 12.39 -0.28 11.56
N GLN A 114 11.10 -0.58 11.51
CA GLN A 114 10.17 -0.10 12.53
C GLN A 114 10.19 -1.02 13.76
N PRO A 115 9.95 -0.50 14.98
CA PRO A 115 10.02 -1.29 16.21
C PRO A 115 9.06 -2.48 16.27
N ASP A 116 7.98 -2.43 15.50
CA ASP A 116 6.93 -3.45 15.40
C ASP A 116 7.10 -4.37 14.17
N ALA A 117 8.20 -4.22 13.42
CA ALA A 117 8.56 -5.16 12.36
C ALA A 117 8.82 -6.55 12.96
N GLN A 118 8.19 -7.57 12.38
CA GLN A 118 8.29 -8.98 12.81
C GLN A 118 9.36 -9.74 12.03
#